data_AF-A0A841JGW2-F1
#
_entry.id   AF-A0A841JGW2-F1
#
_cell.length_a   1.000
_cell.length_b   1.000
_cell.length_c   1.000
_cell.angle_alpha   90.00
_cell.angle_beta   90.00
_cell.angle_gamma   90.00
#
_symmetry.space_group_name_H-M   'P 1'
#
loop_
_entity.id
_entity.type
_entity.pdbx_description
1 polymer ?
#
loop_
_entity_poly.entity_id
_entity_poly.type
_entity_poly.pdbx_seq_one_letter_code
_entity_poly.pdbx_strand_id
1 'polypeptide(L)'
;MESSIVGALVVILITVLIFFVLRVLVLWYWKVDVIVDKLEAIASASQYTADDRRKQHRINYYIGIASKDNQLAYISLMNIIIDDILKPGLNETTRKELYNKNRERFQPVFDNLGYAFPEYELLF
;
A
#
# COMPACT_ATOMS: atom_id res chain seq x y z
N MET A 1 27.44 -14.34 53.94
CA MET A 1 26.33 -15.22 53.52
C MET A 1 25.20 -14.41 52.88
N GLU A 2 24.81 -13.28 53.47
CA GLU A 2 23.75 -12.39 52.93
C GLU A 2 24.13 -11.69 51.60
N SER A 3 25.37 -11.24 51.46
CA SER A 3 25.87 -10.57 50.24
C SER A 3 25.86 -11.46 48.99
N SER A 4 26.06 -12.77 49.16
CA SER A 4 26.04 -13.77 48.08
C SER A 4 24.64 -13.98 47.51
N ILE A 5 23.62 -13.93 48.39
CA ILE A 5 22.21 -14.14 48.04
C ILE A 5 21.66 -12.93 47.29
N VAL A 6 22.03 -11.72 47.73
CA VAL A 6 21.66 -10.47 47.04
C VAL A 6 22.27 -10.41 45.64
N GLY A 7 23.54 -10.82 45.49
CA GLY A 7 24.20 -10.91 44.18
C GLY A 7 23.50 -11.89 43.22
N ALA A 8 23.12 -13.07 43.71
CA ALA A 8 22.41 -14.06 42.90
C ALA A 8 21.02 -13.57 42.47
N LEU A 9 20.27 -12.90 43.35
CA LEU A 9 18.95 -12.34 43.03
C LEU A 9 19.02 -11.28 41.94
N VAL A 10 20.02 -10.39 41.97
CA VAL A 10 20.20 -9.34 40.95
C VAL A 10 20.48 -9.95 39.57
N VAL A 11 21.33 -10.97 39.51
CA VAL A 11 21.65 -11.67 38.25
C VAL A 11 20.41 -12.34 37.66
N ILE A 12 19.62 -13.04 38.49
CA ILE A 12 18.37 -13.68 38.05
C ILE A 12 17.41 -12.63 37.48
N LEU A 13 17.25 -11.49 38.15
CA LEU A 13 16.31 -10.44 37.75
C LEU A 13 16.69 -9.80 36.41
N ILE A 14 17.99 -9.55 36.19
CA ILE A 14 18.51 -9.05 34.90
C ILE A 14 18.27 -10.06 33.78
N THR A 15 18.49 -11.35 34.07
CA THR A 15 18.34 -12.42 33.06
C THR A 15 16.88 -12.56 32.63
N VAL A 16 15.94 -12.47 33.57
CA VAL A 16 14.50 -12.48 33.29
C VAL A 16 14.09 -11.26 32.47
N LEU A 17 14.62 -10.08 32.78
CA LEU A 17 14.31 -8.85 32.06
C LEU A 17 14.76 -8.95 30.58
N ILE A 18 15.97 -9.43 30.34
CA ILE A 18 16.52 -9.62 28.98
C ILE A 18 15.68 -10.62 28.19
N PHE A 19 15.24 -11.72 28.83
CA PHE A 19 14.38 -12.71 28.20
C PHE A 19 13.05 -12.10 27.71
N PHE A 20 12.41 -11.26 28.52
CA PHE A 20 11.17 -10.60 28.11
C PHE A 20 11.37 -9.62 26.95
N VAL A 21 12.45 -8.83 26.97
CA VAL A 21 12.77 -7.90 25.88
C VAL A 21 13.01 -8.65 24.56
N LEU A 22 13.82 -9.71 24.59
CA LEU A 22 14.07 -10.55 23.42
C LEU A 22 12.78 -11.19 22.90
N ARG A 23 11.92 -11.68 23.80
CA ARG A 23 10.65 -12.32 23.42
C ARG A 23 9.68 -11.33 22.75
N VAL A 24 9.60 -10.10 23.23
CA VAL A 24 8.78 -9.04 22.60
C VAL A 24 9.33 -8.67 21.23
N LEU A 25 10.66 -8.54 21.09
CA LEU A 25 11.30 -8.26 19.81
C LEU A 25 11.05 -9.35 18.77
N VAL A 26 11.18 -10.63 19.15
CA VAL A 26 10.91 -11.77 18.26
C VAL A 26 9.43 -11.80 17.84
N LEU A 27 8.50 -11.59 18.78
CA LEU A 27 7.07 -11.53 18.46
C LEU A 27 6.72 -10.35 17.55
N TRP A 28 7.38 -9.21 17.74
CA TRP A 28 7.18 -8.04 16.89
C TRP A 28 7.73 -8.29 15.48
N TYR A 29 8.95 -8.84 15.38
CA TYR A 29 9.56 -9.22 14.10
C TYR A 29 8.69 -10.22 13.33
N TRP A 30 8.21 -11.28 13.99
CA TRP A 30 7.28 -12.24 13.38
C TRP A 30 5.98 -11.59 12.90
N LYS A 31 5.45 -10.63 13.64
CA LYS A 31 4.22 -9.93 13.24
C LYS A 31 4.45 -9.05 12.01
N VAL A 32 5.64 -8.49 11.85
CA VAL A 32 6.03 -7.67 10.69
C VAL A 32 6.28 -8.55 9.46
N ASP A 33 7.05 -9.64 9.58
CA ASP A 33 7.31 -10.60 8.49
C ASP A 33 5.99 -11.17 7.93
N VAL A 34 5.05 -11.56 8.81
CA VAL A 34 3.75 -12.09 8.38
C VAL A 34 2.92 -11.05 7.62
N ILE A 35 3.03 -9.76 7.95
CA ILE A 35 2.32 -8.69 7.23
C ILE A 35 2.97 -8.43 5.88
N VAL A 36 4.30 -8.42 5.82
CA VAL A 36 5.07 -8.23 4.58
C VAL A 36 4.82 -9.39 3.63
N ASP A 37 4.94 -10.64 4.09
CA ASP A 37 4.67 -11.83 3.28
C ASP A 37 3.24 -11.87 2.73
N LYS A 38 2.25 -11.43 3.52
CA LYS A 38 0.86 -11.35 3.05
C LYS A 38 0.72 -10.29 1.96
N LEU A 39 1.38 -9.14 2.09
CA LEU A 39 1.36 -8.06 1.11
C LEU A 39 2.13 -8.42 -0.16
N GLU A 40 3.27 -9.10 -0.01
CA GLU A 40 4.13 -9.56 -1.11
C GLU A 40 3.50 -10.75 -1.84
N ALA A 41 2.79 -11.65 -1.14
CA ALA A 41 1.99 -12.70 -1.77
C ALA A 41 0.79 -12.13 -2.54
N ILE A 42 0.16 -11.06 -2.05
CA ILE A 42 -0.89 -10.33 -2.79
C ILE A 42 -0.30 -9.61 -4.01
N ALA A 43 0.90 -9.04 -3.89
CA ALA A 43 1.57 -8.35 -5.00
C ALA A 43 2.14 -9.32 -6.06
N SER A 44 2.67 -10.48 -5.64
CA SER A 44 3.28 -11.49 -6.52
C SER A 44 2.29 -12.46 -7.14
N ALA A 45 1.09 -12.63 -6.58
CA ALA A 45 -0.01 -13.33 -7.23
C ALA A 45 -0.60 -12.59 -8.44
N SER A 46 -0.13 -11.37 -8.76
CA SER A 46 -0.66 -10.48 -9.81
C SER A 46 -0.29 -10.86 -11.26
N GLN A 47 0.03 -12.13 -11.53
CA GLN A 47 0.21 -12.62 -12.90
C GLN A 47 -1.10 -12.82 -13.70
N TYR A 48 -2.26 -12.39 -13.20
CA TYR A 48 -3.57 -12.73 -13.78
C TYR A 48 -4.42 -11.49 -14.11
N THR A 49 -5.14 -11.57 -15.24
CA THR A 49 -6.26 -10.74 -15.76
C THR A 49 -6.27 -9.20 -15.60
N ALA A 50 -6.89 -8.50 -16.56
CA ALA A 50 -7.05 -7.04 -16.48
C ALA A 50 -7.84 -6.57 -15.24
N ASP A 51 -8.71 -7.43 -14.70
CA ASP A 51 -9.54 -7.12 -13.54
C ASP A 51 -8.75 -7.17 -12.22
N ASP A 52 -7.78 -8.09 -12.09
CA ASP A 52 -6.94 -8.16 -10.89
C ASP A 52 -5.95 -6.98 -10.83
N ARG A 53 -5.41 -6.53 -11.97
CA ARG A 53 -4.58 -5.31 -12.05
C ARG A 53 -5.36 -4.08 -11.55
N ARG A 54 -6.60 -3.92 -12.01
CA ARG A 54 -7.50 -2.84 -11.55
C ARG A 54 -7.76 -2.91 -10.05
N LYS A 55 -7.97 -4.12 -9.51
CA LYS A 55 -8.16 -4.32 -8.07
C LYS A 55 -6.91 -3.91 -7.29
N GLN A 56 -5.72 -4.25 -7.77
CA GLN A 56 -4.46 -3.88 -7.14
C GLN A 56 -4.23 -2.36 -7.17
N HIS A 57 -4.45 -1.70 -8.30
CA HIS A 57 -4.31 -0.23 -8.38
C HIS A 57 -5.27 0.50 -7.43
N ARG A 58 -6.50 0.01 -7.27
CA ARG A 58 -7.44 0.55 -6.27
C ARG A 58 -6.93 0.40 -4.84
N ILE A 59 -6.36 -0.75 -4.49
CA ILE A 59 -5.79 -0.98 -3.17
C ILE A 59 -4.65 0.01 -2.92
N ASN A 60 -3.72 0.13 -3.88
CA ASN A 60 -2.59 1.05 -3.78
C ASN A 60 -3.03 2.52 -3.66
N TYR A 61 -4.08 2.92 -4.37
CA TYR A 61 -4.68 4.25 -4.25
C TYR A 61 -5.14 4.55 -2.82
N TYR A 62 -5.90 3.64 -2.20
CA TYR A 62 -6.36 3.83 -0.82
C TYR A 62 -5.23 3.79 0.20
N ILE A 63 -4.19 2.98 -0.04
CA ILE A 63 -2.96 2.98 0.77
C ILE A 63 -2.26 4.33 0.66
N GLY A 64 -2.11 4.89 -0.55
CA GLY A 64 -1.52 6.21 -0.77
C GLY A 64 -2.25 7.30 0.00
N ILE A 65 -3.58 7.34 -0.09
CA ILE A 65 -4.41 8.29 0.67
C ILE A 65 -4.25 8.10 2.18
N ALA A 66 -4.31 6.86 2.67
CA ALA A 66 -4.20 6.58 4.09
C ALA A 66 -2.81 6.91 4.66
N SER A 67 -1.76 6.69 3.86
CA SER A 67 -0.36 6.97 4.21
C SER A 67 0.05 8.43 3.98
N LYS A 68 -0.83 9.27 3.41
CA LYS A 68 -0.55 10.66 2.99
C LYS A 68 0.53 10.78 1.90
N ASP A 69 0.77 9.69 1.16
CA ASP A 69 1.63 9.72 -0.01
C ASP A 69 0.81 10.13 -1.25
N ASN A 70 0.79 11.43 -1.51
CA ASN A 70 0.04 12.00 -2.62
C ASN A 70 0.56 11.50 -3.98
N GLN A 71 1.86 11.21 -4.10
CA GLN A 71 2.46 10.75 -5.34
C GLN A 71 2.03 9.31 -5.64
N LEU A 72 2.05 8.42 -4.64
CA LEU A 72 1.56 7.05 -4.80
C LEU A 72 0.06 7.01 -5.12
N ALA A 73 -0.74 7.87 -4.47
CA ALA A 73 -2.16 8.01 -4.76
C ALA A 73 -2.40 8.48 -6.20
N TYR A 74 -1.66 9.49 -6.65
CA TYR A 74 -1.69 9.99 -8.04
C TYR A 74 -1.35 8.90 -9.05
N ILE A 75 -0.22 8.21 -8.89
CA ILE A 75 0.23 7.14 -9.80
C ILE A 75 -0.83 6.03 -9.88
N SER A 76 -1.38 5.62 -8.74
CA SER A 76 -2.40 4.58 -8.69
C SER A 76 -3.69 4.99 -9.40
N LEU A 77 -4.12 6.24 -9.24
CA LEU A 77 -5.30 6.78 -9.90
C LEU A 77 -5.12 6.92 -11.41
N MET A 78 -3.94 7.37 -11.86
CA MET A 78 -3.57 7.44 -13.27
C MET A 78 -3.64 6.07 -13.95
N ASN A 79 -3.09 5.03 -13.31
CA ASN A 79 -3.14 3.67 -13.84
C ASN A 79 -4.58 3.15 -13.97
N ILE A 80 -5.46 3.46 -13.01
CA ILE A 80 -6.89 3.11 -13.11
C ILE A 80 -7.53 3.77 -14.34
N ILE A 81 -7.28 5.05 -14.56
CA ILE A 81 -7.84 5.82 -15.68
C ILE A 81 -7.33 5.27 -17.02
N ILE A 82 -6.02 5.02 -17.12
CA ILE A 82 -5.39 4.47 -18.32
C ILE A 82 -5.92 3.07 -18.63
N ASP A 83 -6.05 2.19 -17.63
CA ASP A 83 -6.61 0.85 -17.80
C ASP A 83 -8.07 0.86 -18.27
N ASP A 84 -8.84 1.91 -17.93
CA ASP A 84 -10.20 2.13 -18.43
C ASP A 84 -10.21 2.57 -19.90
N ILE A 85 -9.36 3.52 -20.26
CA ILE A 85 -9.33 4.11 -21.60
C ILE A 85 -8.66 3.16 -22.61
N LEU A 86 -7.64 2.42 -22.22
CA LEU A 86 -6.91 1.49 -23.08
C LEU A 86 -7.54 0.08 -23.12
N LYS A 87 -8.74 -0.10 -22.55
CA LYS A 87 -9.42 -1.38 -22.57
C LYS A 87 -9.62 -1.86 -24.03
N PRO A 88 -9.26 -3.12 -24.35
CA PRO A 88 -9.40 -3.64 -25.70
C PRO A 88 -10.86 -3.65 -26.15
N GLY A 89 -11.10 -3.37 -27.43
CA GLY A 89 -12.43 -3.32 -28.03
C GLY A 89 -13.15 -1.97 -27.91
N LEU A 90 -12.54 -0.96 -27.28
CA LEU A 90 -13.08 0.40 -27.25
C LEU A 90 -12.72 1.18 -28.52
N ASN A 91 -13.74 1.79 -29.14
CA ASN A 91 -13.54 2.79 -30.19
C ASN A 91 -13.17 4.16 -29.57
N GLU A 92 -12.69 5.09 -30.41
CA GLU A 92 -12.22 6.41 -29.94
C GLU A 92 -13.32 7.23 -29.24
N THR A 93 -14.56 7.18 -29.73
CA THR A 93 -15.70 7.89 -29.13
C THR A 93 -15.96 7.41 -27.70
N THR A 94 -16.02 6.09 -27.50
CA THR A 94 -16.23 5.49 -26.18
C THR A 94 -15.05 5.76 -25.24
N ARG A 95 -13.81 5.82 -25.76
CA ARG A 95 -12.65 6.22 -24.96
C ARG A 95 -12.76 7.66 -24.45
N LYS A 96 -13.19 8.60 -25.31
CA LYS A 96 -13.42 10.01 -24.93
C LYS A 96 -14.56 10.14 -23.91
N GLU A 97 -15.65 9.39 -24.07
CA GLU A 97 -16.75 9.36 -23.10
C GLU A 97 -16.29 8.83 -21.74
N LEU A 98 -15.52 7.74 -21.71
CA LEU A 98 -14.94 7.20 -20.48
C LEU A 98 -13.97 8.17 -19.82
N TYR A 99 -13.13 8.85 -20.61
CA TYR A 99 -12.23 9.89 -20.11
C TYR A 99 -13.02 11.02 -19.43
N ASN A 100 -14.06 11.56 -20.09
CA ASN A 100 -14.87 12.64 -19.52
C ASN A 100 -15.55 12.21 -18.21
N LYS A 101 -16.11 11.00 -18.19
CA LYS A 101 -16.71 10.42 -16.98
C LYS A 101 -15.70 10.25 -15.85
N ASN A 102 -14.49 9.82 -16.16
CA ASN A 102 -13.41 9.68 -15.19
C ASN A 102 -12.92 11.04 -14.70
N ARG A 103 -12.84 12.04 -15.58
CA ARG A 103 -12.52 13.42 -15.22
C ARG A 103 -13.53 13.98 -14.22
N GLU A 104 -14.82 13.95 -14.53
CA GLU A 104 -15.86 14.43 -13.60
C GLU A 104 -15.80 13.72 -12.24
N ARG A 105 -15.57 12.41 -12.24
CA ARG A 105 -15.52 11.60 -11.02
C ARG A 105 -14.29 11.89 -10.16
N PHE A 106 -13.13 12.05 -10.77
CA PHE A 106 -11.85 12.06 -10.07
C PHE A 106 -11.22 13.45 -9.98
N GLN A 107 -11.72 14.46 -10.69
CA GLN A 107 -11.25 15.86 -10.59
C GLN A 107 -11.13 16.34 -9.14
N PRO A 108 -12.13 16.14 -8.24
CA PRO A 108 -12.01 16.60 -6.85
C PRO A 108 -10.89 15.90 -6.09
N VAL A 109 -10.57 14.65 -6.44
CA VAL A 109 -9.48 13.90 -5.84
C VAL A 109 -8.14 14.46 -6.30
N PHE A 110 -7.98 14.73 -7.59
CA PHE A 110 -6.78 15.36 -8.15
C PHE A 110 -6.52 16.74 -7.54
N ASP A 111 -7.56 17.56 -7.42
CA ASP A 111 -7.48 18.88 -6.79
C ASP A 111 -7.04 18.79 -5.32
N ASN A 112 -7.59 17.83 -4.57
CA ASN A 112 -7.20 17.56 -3.18
C ASN A 112 -5.76 17.06 -3.03
N LEU A 113 -5.27 16.29 -4.01
CA LEU A 113 -3.89 15.79 -4.04
C LEU A 113 -2.89 16.86 -4.53
N GLY A 114 -3.37 17.96 -5.12
CA GLY A 114 -2.55 19.05 -5.67
C GLY A 114 -2.04 18.79 -7.10
N TYR A 115 -2.68 17.90 -7.85
CA TYR A 115 -2.31 17.56 -9.23
C TYR A 115 -3.37 18.00 -10.22
N ALA A 116 -2.95 18.44 -11.41
CA ALA A 116 -3.87 18.65 -12.52
C ALA A 116 -4.37 17.30 -13.08
N PHE A 117 -5.63 17.25 -13.48
CA PHE A 117 -6.16 16.11 -14.22
C PHE A 117 -5.50 16.08 -15.61
N PRO A 118 -4.98 14.92 -16.08
CA PRO A 118 -4.26 14.83 -17.35
C PRO A 118 -5.16 15.18 -18.54
N GLU A 119 -4.60 15.85 -19.55
CA GLU A 119 -5.28 16.08 -20.83
C GLU A 119 -5.41 14.76 -21.61
N TYR A 120 -6.49 14.61 -22.39
CA TYR A 120 -6.78 13.35 -23.10
C TYR A 120 -5.68 12.99 -24.10
N GLU A 121 -5.13 14.00 -24.78
CA GLU A 121 -4.07 13.87 -25.76
C GLU A 121 -2.77 13.34 -25.15
N LEU A 122 -2.55 13.52 -23.84
CA LEU A 122 -1.34 13.09 -23.13
C LEU A 122 -1.41 11.63 -22.64
N LEU A 123 -2.54 10.94 -22.88
CA LEU A 123 -2.77 9.57 -22.44
C LEU A 123 -2.34 8.51 -23.47
N PHE A 124 -1.85 8.93 -24.64
CA PHE A 124 -1.44 8.08 -25.78
C PHE A 124 -0.04 8.49 -26.28
#